data_AF-A0A371K2G2-F1
#
_entry.id   AF-A0A371K2G2-F1
#
_cell.length_a   1.000
_cell.length_b   1.000
_cell.length_c   1.000
_cell.angle_alpha   90.00
_cell.angle_beta   90.00
_cell.angle_gamma   90.00
#
_symmetry.space_group_name_H-M   'P 1'
#
loop_
_entity.id
_entity.type
_entity.pdbx_description
1 polymer ?
#
loop_
_entity_poly.entity_id
_entity_poly.type
_entity_poly.pdbx_seq_one_letter_code
_entity_poly.pdbx_strand_id
1 'polypeptide(L)'
;MRAWGARGHLSLAGRSMQTHHYYFADYEILVGGRFVVWGQSTLDYVPAAGFDPAEVLERIRRVAAHLHGVEPVEVRVRQISRL
;
A
#
# COMPACT_ATOMS: atom_id res chain seq x y z
N MET A 1 49.82 -4.81 31.84
CA MET A 1 48.46 -4.51 32.30
C MET A 1 47.70 -3.85 31.15
N ARG A 2 46.54 -4.41 30.78
CA ARG A 2 45.72 -4.01 29.63
C ARG A 2 44.85 -2.81 29.99
N ALA A 3 44.84 -1.77 29.15
CA ALA A 3 43.77 -0.77 29.12
C ALA A 3 43.01 -0.91 27.80
N TRP A 4 41.69 -0.95 27.90
CA TRP A 4 40.74 -1.46 26.93
C TRP A 4 40.46 -0.49 25.78
N GLY A 5 40.15 -1.08 24.62
CA GLY A 5 39.90 -0.39 23.36
C GLY A 5 38.62 0.45 23.34
N ALA A 6 38.73 1.58 22.66
CA ALA A 6 37.61 2.36 22.17
C ALA A 6 36.72 1.47 21.27
N ARG A 7 35.47 1.26 21.67
CA ARG A 7 34.45 0.68 20.79
C ARG A 7 33.68 1.81 20.12
N GLY A 8 34.11 2.13 18.90
CA GLY A 8 33.28 2.82 17.93
C GLY A 8 32.09 1.94 17.53
N HIS A 9 30.91 2.52 17.71
CA HIS A 9 29.76 2.49 16.80
C HIS A 9 29.68 1.37 15.75
N LEU A 10 28.78 0.41 15.98
CA LEU A 10 27.99 -0.22 14.92
C LEU A 10 26.56 -0.32 15.42
N SER A 11 25.73 0.63 14.99
CA SER A 11 24.28 0.53 15.08
C SER A 11 23.84 -0.70 14.29
N LEU A 12 23.37 -1.74 14.99
CA LEU A 12 22.52 -2.78 14.39
C LEU A 12 21.13 -2.18 14.13
N ALA A 13 21.05 -1.21 13.21
CA ALA A 13 19.83 -1.01 12.47
C ALA A 13 19.71 -2.24 11.58
N GLY A 14 19.08 -3.30 12.13
CA GLY A 14 18.63 -4.42 11.31
C GLY A 14 17.89 -3.81 10.13
N ARG A 15 18.32 -4.12 8.91
CA ARG A 15 17.46 -3.91 7.75
C ARG A 15 16.16 -4.59 8.12
N SER A 16 15.11 -3.81 8.41
CA SER A 16 13.77 -4.35 8.32
C SER A 16 13.71 -4.85 6.88
N MET A 17 13.70 -6.17 6.71
CA MET A 17 13.35 -6.75 5.42
C MET A 17 11.97 -6.19 5.14
N GLN A 18 11.88 -5.31 4.15
CA GLN A 18 10.62 -4.73 3.73
C GLN A 18 9.76 -5.88 3.23
N THR A 19 8.73 -6.22 4.01
CA THR A 19 7.80 -7.28 3.65
C THR A 19 6.87 -6.75 2.56
N HIS A 20 6.88 -7.41 1.41
CA HIS A 20 5.93 -7.14 0.34
C HIS A 20 4.60 -7.85 0.63
N HIS A 21 3.51 -7.12 0.45
CA HIS A 21 2.14 -7.62 0.54
C HIS A 21 1.46 -7.37 -0.80
N TYR A 22 1.00 -8.44 -1.45
CA TYR A 22 0.33 -8.34 -2.74
C TYR A 22 -1.17 -8.42 -2.55
N TYR A 23 -1.90 -7.54 -3.24
CA TYR A 23 -3.35 -7.47 -3.18
C TYR A 23 -3.95 -7.49 -4.58
N PHE A 24 -5.15 -8.06 -4.67
CA PHE A 24 -6.05 -7.97 -5.80
C PHE A 24 -7.34 -7.30 -5.34
N ALA A 25 -7.89 -6.39 -6.13
CA ALA A 25 -9.10 -5.65 -5.76
C ALA A 25 -10.05 -5.44 -6.95
N ASP A 26 -11.33 -5.68 -6.69
CA ASP A 26 -12.44 -5.32 -7.58
C ASP A 26 -13.05 -3.99 -7.13
N TYR A 27 -13.33 -3.10 -8.09
CA TYR A 27 -13.91 -1.78 -7.82
C TYR A 27 -14.96 -1.37 -8.85
N GLU A 28 -15.80 -0.42 -8.44
CA GLU A 28 -16.76 0.28 -9.29
C GLU A 28 -16.53 1.79 -9.23
N ILE A 29 -16.77 2.50 -10.33
CA ILE A 29 -16.61 3.97 -10.41
C ILE A 29 -17.96 4.64 -10.58
N LEU A 30 -18.21 5.64 -9.75
CA LEU A 30 -19.37 6.51 -9.79
C LEU A 30 -19.09 7.68 -10.75
N VAL A 31 -19.88 7.84 -11.80
CA VAL A 31 -19.85 9.02 -12.68
C VAL A 31 -21.24 9.62 -12.73
N GLY A 32 -21.37 10.91 -12.38
CA GLY A 32 -22.66 11.60 -12.38
C GLY A 32 -23.72 10.95 -11.47
N GLY A 33 -23.30 10.35 -10.35
CA GLY A 33 -24.20 9.69 -9.39
C GLY A 33 -24.65 8.28 -9.79
N ARG A 34 -24.06 7.66 -10.82
CA ARG A 34 -24.35 6.26 -11.22
C ARG A 34 -23.06 5.44 -11.28
N PHE A 35 -23.09 4.20 -10.80
CA PHE A 35 -21.97 3.26 -10.95
C PHE A 35 -21.97 2.71 -12.38
N VAL A 36 -20.98 3.08 -13.17
CA VAL A 36 -20.98 2.85 -14.63
C VAL A 36 -19.79 2.03 -15.13
N VAL A 37 -18.71 1.94 -14.35
CA VAL A 37 -17.51 1.18 -14.70
C VAL A 37 -17.22 0.13 -13.63
N TRP A 38 -16.91 -1.07 -14.08
CA TRP A 38 -16.38 -2.16 -13.26
C TRP A 38 -14.92 -2.38 -13.65
N GLY A 39 -14.05 -2.53 -12.66
CA GLY A 39 -12.63 -2.68 -12.88
C GLY A 39 -11.94 -3.52 -11.82
N GLN A 40 -10.71 -3.89 -12.13
CA GLN A 40 -9.85 -4.71 -11.28
C GLN A 40 -8.46 -4.09 -11.22
N SER A 41 -7.74 -4.30 -10.12
CA SER A 41 -6.36 -3.84 -9.97
C SER A 41 -5.58 -4.75 -9.02
N THR A 42 -4.27 -4.74 -9.18
CA THR A 42 -3.33 -5.33 -8.22
C THR A 42 -2.52 -4.24 -7.53
N LEU A 43 -2.15 -4.47 -6.28
CA LEU A 43 -1.26 -3.58 -5.51
C LEU A 43 -0.10 -4.40 -4.91
N ASP A 44 1.13 -3.99 -5.20
CA ASP A 44 2.31 -4.35 -4.41
C ASP A 44 2.46 -3.30 -3.29
N TYR A 45 2.29 -3.74 -2.05
CA TYR A 45 2.29 -2.90 -0.87
C TYR A 45 3.44 -3.24 0.06
N VAL A 46 4.33 -2.25 0.24
CA VAL A 46 5.38 -2.27 1.25
C VAL A 46 5.07 -1.19 2.28
N PRO A 47 4.69 -1.55 3.51
CA PRO A 47 4.41 -0.55 4.54
C PRO A 47 5.72 0.15 4.94
N ALA A 48 5.69 1.49 4.96
CA ALA A 48 6.85 2.28 5.43
C ALA A 48 7.09 2.10 6.94
N ALA A 49 6.03 1.75 7.68
CA ALA A 49 6.04 1.45 9.10
C ALA A 49 5.25 0.15 9.36
N GLY A 50 4.46 0.10 10.43
CA GLY A 50 3.52 -1.00 10.68
C GLY A 50 2.48 -1.14 9.56
N PHE A 51 1.88 -2.32 9.47
CA PHE A 51 0.82 -2.58 8.50
C PHE A 51 -0.45 -1.78 8.82
N ASP A 52 -0.92 -0.98 7.86
CA ASP A 52 -2.17 -0.23 7.93
C ASP A 52 -3.12 -0.63 6.79
N PRO A 53 -4.27 -1.29 7.09
CA PRO A 53 -5.29 -1.61 6.10
C PRO A 53 -5.91 -0.38 5.41
N ALA A 54 -5.98 0.78 6.08
CA ALA A 54 -6.56 1.99 5.51
C ALA A 54 -5.68 2.53 4.38
N GLU A 55 -4.36 2.49 4.57
CA GLU A 55 -3.39 2.85 3.53
C GLU A 55 -3.51 1.96 2.28
N VAL A 56 -3.72 0.64 2.47
CA VAL A 56 -3.96 -0.29 1.36
C VAL A 56 -5.20 0.12 0.56
N LEU A 57 -6.32 0.38 1.25
CA LEU A 57 -7.57 0.81 0.61
C LEU A 57 -7.39 2.13 -0.14
N GLU A 58 -6.71 3.10 0.46
CA GLU A 58 -6.47 4.41 -0.15
C GLU A 58 -5.58 4.30 -1.40
N ARG A 59 -4.50 3.52 -1.34
CA ARG A 59 -3.63 3.27 -2.49
C ARG A 59 -4.38 2.60 -3.63
N ILE A 60 -5.22 1.60 -3.35
CA ILE A 60 -6.07 0.96 -4.38
C ILE A 60 -6.99 1.99 -5.04
N ARG A 61 -7.66 2.85 -4.26
CA ARG A 61 -8.52 3.90 -4.81
C ARG A 61 -7.75 4.87 -5.70
N ARG A 62 -6.56 5.29 -5.28
CA ARG A 62 -5.70 6.19 -6.08
C ARG A 62 -5.26 5.54 -7.39
N VAL A 63 -4.86 4.26 -7.36
CA VAL A 63 -4.47 3.52 -8.58
C VAL A 63 -5.66 3.41 -9.53
N ALA A 64 -6.81 2.96 -9.05
CA ALA A 64 -8.02 2.86 -9.86
C ALA A 64 -8.45 4.22 -10.44
N ALA A 65 -8.45 5.26 -9.61
CA ALA A 65 -8.81 6.62 -10.02
C ALA A 65 -7.88 7.14 -11.12
N HIS A 66 -6.56 6.95 -10.96
CA HIS A 66 -5.56 7.34 -11.94
C HIS A 66 -5.76 6.64 -13.30
N LEU A 67 -6.08 5.34 -13.29
CA LEU A 67 -6.31 4.57 -14.53
C LEU A 67 -7.52 5.08 -15.33
N HIS A 68 -8.51 5.67 -14.67
CA HIS A 68 -9.76 6.13 -15.30
C HIS A 68 -9.88 7.66 -15.39
N GLY A 69 -8.90 8.41 -14.88
CA GLY A 69 -8.93 9.88 -14.90
C GLY A 69 -10.03 10.49 -14.03
N VAL A 70 -10.34 9.87 -12.89
CA VAL A 70 -11.36 10.31 -11.92
C VAL A 70 -10.73 10.63 -10.56
N GLU A 71 -11.52 11.14 -9.62
CA GLU A 71 -11.07 11.34 -8.24
C GLU A 71 -11.14 10.04 -7.41
N PRO A 72 -10.23 9.82 -6.44
CA PRO A 72 -10.27 8.63 -5.58
C PRO A 72 -11.57 8.42 -4.80
N VAL A 73 -12.31 9.51 -4.51
CA VAL A 73 -13.61 9.45 -3.83
C VAL A 73 -14.72 8.87 -4.72
N GLU A 74 -14.54 8.92 -6.05
CA GLU A 74 -15.47 8.36 -7.03
C GLU A 74 -15.30 6.83 -7.18
N VAL A 75 -14.22 6.27 -6.62
CA VAL A 75 -13.94 4.83 -6.62
C VAL A 75 -14.51 4.16 -5.38
N ARG A 76 -15.45 3.24 -5.59
CA ARG A 76 -15.92 2.31 -4.56
C ARG A 76 -15.26 0.96 -4.73
N VAL A 77 -14.41 0.59 -3.78
CA VAL A 77 -13.84 -0.76 -3.71
C VAL A 77 -14.90 -1.73 -3.21
N ARG A 78 -15.09 -2.83 -3.94
CA ARG A 78 -16.07 -3.88 -3.63
C ARG A 78 -15.46 -4.99 -2.79
N GLN A 79 -14.24 -5.39 -3.15
CA GLN A 79 -13.57 -6.55 -2.57
C GLN A 79 -12.06 -6.35 -2.66
N ILE A 80 -11.33 -6.77 -1.62
CA ILE A 80 -9.86 -6.83 -1.60
C ILE A 80 -9.46 -8.22 -1.11
N SER A 81 -8.60 -8.90 -1.86
CA SER A 81 -7.98 -10.17 -1.51
C SER A 81 -6.49 -9.96 -1.35
N ARG A 82 -5.90 -10.56 -0.33
CA ARG A 82 -4.45 -10.72 -0.26
C ARG A 82 -4.05 -11.95 -1.07
N LEU A 83 -3.00 -11.81 -1.87
CA LEU A 83 -2.42 -12.88 -2.70
C LEU A 83 -1.29 -13.61 -1.96
#